data_AF-A0RU07-F1
#
_entry.id   AF-A0RU07-F1
#
_cell.length_a   1.000
_cell.length_b   1.000
_cell.length_c   1.000
_cell.angle_alpha   90.00
_cell.angle_beta   90.00
_cell.angle_gamma   90.00
#
_symmetry.space_group_name_H-M   'P 1'
#
loop_
_entity.id
_entity.type
_entity.pdbx_description
1 polymer ?
#
loop_
_entity_poly.entity_id
_entity_poly.type
_entity_poly.pdbx_seq_one_letter_code
_entity_poly.pdbx_strand_id
1 'polypeptide(L)' 'MVNYLTQLTAMHKKYSLQLKKAQTRGAVTKAYIKHKKDHSKMLKKHLKEELADVRKVKSKLPRR' A
#
# COMPACT_ATOMS: atom_id res chain seq x y z
N MET A 1 -12.67 -6.13 -8.22
CA MET A 1 -11.70 -5.91 -7.12
C MET A 1 -10.50 -5.17 -7.69
N VAL A 2 -10.12 -4.02 -7.14
CA VAL A 2 -8.84 -3.39 -7.52
C VAL A 2 -7.74 -4.19 -6.82
N ASN A 3 -7.02 -5.00 -7.58
CA ASN A 3 -5.99 -5.89 -7.06
C ASN A 3 -4.90 -5.08 -6.32
N TYR A 4 -4.50 -5.52 -5.12
CA TYR A 4 -3.45 -4.88 -4.32
C TYR A 4 -2.18 -4.59 -5.15
N LEU A 5 -1.84 -5.53 -6.04
CA LEU A 5 -0.72 -5.43 -6.99
C LEU A 5 -0.90 -4.30 -8.02
N THR A 6 -2.11 -4.04 -8.52
CA THR A 6 -2.33 -2.95 -9.49
C THR A 6 -2.22 -1.58 -8.82
N GLN A 7 -2.61 -1.47 -7.55
CA GLN A 7 -2.39 -0.25 -6.77
C GLN A 7 -0.91 -0.04 -6.45
N LEU A 8 -0.19 -1.10 -6.06
CA LEU A 8 1.26 -1.04 -5.80
C LEU A 8 2.03 -0.60 -7.04
N THR A 9 1.78 -1.24 -8.18
CA THR A 9 2.48 -0.91 -9.44
C THR A 9 2.25 0.54 -9.86
N ALA A 10 1.04 1.07 -9.68
CA ALA A 10 0.75 2.49 -9.93
C ALA A 10 1.52 3.42 -8.96
N MET A 11 1.63 3.05 -7.68
CA MET A 11 2.38 3.81 -6.68
C MET A 11 3.88 3.82 -6.95
N HIS A 12 4.45 2.67 -7.36
CA HIS A 12 5.84 2.59 -7.78
C HIS A 12 6.11 3.39 -9.06
N LYS A 13 5.21 3.34 -10.06
CA LYS A 13 5.33 4.19 -11.25
C LYS A 13 5.36 5.68 -10.91
N LYS A 14 4.45 6.15 -10.03
CA LYS A 14 4.45 7.54 -9.56
C LYS A 14 5.73 7.92 -8.82
N TYR A 15 6.24 7.03 -7.97
CA TYR A 15 7.49 7.24 -7.26
C TYR A 15 8.69 7.33 -8.21
N SER A 16 8.83 6.41 -9.17
CA SER A 16 9.91 6.44 -10.16
C SER A 16 9.87 7.71 -11.02
N LEU A 17 8.67 8.19 -11.38
CA LEU A 17 8.53 9.47 -12.09
C LEU A 17 8.91 10.66 -11.21
N GLN A 18 8.55 10.64 -9.91
CA GLN A 18 8.92 11.69 -8.97
C GLN A 18 10.43 11.72 -8.72
N LEU A 19 11.09 10.56 -8.67
CA LEU A 19 12.55 10.48 -8.60
C LEU A 19 13.21 11.05 -9.85
N LYS A 20 12.72 10.71 -11.05
CA LYS A 20 13.25 11.24 -12.32
C LYS A 20 13.08 12.76 -12.46
N LYS A 21 12.03 13.33 -11.86
CA LYS A 21 11.76 14.77 -11.88
C LYS A 21 12.45 15.55 -10.75
N ALA A 22 13.00 14.87 -9.75
CA ALA A 22 13.60 15.52 -8.60
C ALA A 22 14.96 16.11 -8.97
N GLN A 23 15.08 17.44 -8.94
CA GLN A 23 16.32 18.17 -9.26
C GLN A 23 17.20 18.41 -8.03
N THR A 24 16.72 18.11 -6.82
CA THR A 24 17.43 18.39 -5.57
C THR A 24 17.40 17.20 -4.61
N ARG A 25 18.44 17.06 -3.77
CA ARG A 25 18.54 15.99 -2.74
C ARG A 25 17.35 16.01 -1.75
N GLY A 26 16.85 17.21 -1.43
CA GLY A 26 15.68 17.39 -0.59
C GLY A 26 14.39 16.89 -1.26
N ALA A 27 14.22 17.10 -2.57
CA ALA A 27 13.06 16.60 -3.31
C ALA A 27 13.06 15.06 -3.40
N VAL A 28 14.23 14.44 -3.60
CA VAL A 28 14.39 12.97 -3.57
C VAL A 28 13.97 12.41 -2.22
N THR A 29 14.46 12.99 -1.12
CA THR A 29 14.15 12.54 0.24
C THR A 29 12.66 12.70 0.57
N LYS A 30 12.05 13.83 0.18
CA LYS A 30 10.61 14.06 0.34
C LYS A 30 9.77 13.06 -0.46
N ALA A 31 10.17 12.75 -1.69
CA ALA A 31 9.48 11.76 -2.52
C ALA A 31 9.51 10.36 -1.87
N TYR A 32 10.64 9.95 -1.30
CA TYR A 32 10.77 8.70 -0.56
C TYR A 32 9.88 8.65 0.68
N ILE A 33 9.90 9.69 1.52
CA ILE A 33 9.09 9.74 2.75
C ILE A 33 7.59 9.67 2.42
N LYS A 34 7.16 10.41 1.38
CA LYS A 34 5.77 10.38 0.90
C LYS A 34 5.40 8.98 0.40
N HIS A 35 6.24 8.39 -0.45
CA HIS A 35 6.03 7.04 -0.96
C HIS A 35 5.91 6.01 0.17
N LYS A 36 6.82 6.02 1.15
CA LYS A 36 6.78 5.15 2.33
C LYS A 36 5.47 5.31 3.10
N LYS A 37 5.04 6.56 3.37
CA LYS A 37 3.80 6.84 4.11
C LYS A 37 2.57 6.30 3.37
N ASP A 38 2.50 6.52 2.06
CA ASP A 38 1.36 6.06 1.27
C ASP A 38 1.37 4.53 1.13
N HIS A 39 2.55 3.91 0.96
CA HIS A 39 2.72 2.45 0.95
C HIS A 39 2.26 1.81 2.26
N SER A 40 2.68 2.36 3.41
CA SER A 40 2.25 1.87 4.72
C SER A 40 0.74 2.01 4.96
N LYS A 41 0.11 3.10 4.49
CA LYS A 41 -1.35 3.27 4.58
C LYS A 41 -2.09 2.20 3.77
N MET A 42 -1.63 1.94 2.55
CA MET A 42 -2.25 0.95 1.68
C MET A 42 -2.10 -0.45 2.27
N LEU A 43 -0.91 -0.81 2.75
CA LEU A 43 -0.67 -2.10 3.42
C LEU A 43 -1.59 -2.30 4.62
N LYS A 44 -1.74 -1.27 5.48
CA LYS A 44 -2.66 -1.34 6.63
C LYS A 44 -4.11 -1.58 6.21
N LYS A 45 -4.56 -0.94 5.11
CA LYS A 45 -5.92 -1.13 4.59
C LYS A 45 -6.11 -2.56 4.09
N HIS A 46 -5.16 -3.06 3.30
CA HIS A 46 -5.19 -4.42 2.77
C HIS A 46 -5.25 -5.47 3.88
N LEU A 47 -4.36 -5.38 4.88
CA LEU A 47 -4.36 -6.30 6.03
C LEU A 47 -5.67 -6.24 6.83
N LYS A 48 -6.31 -5.06 6.93
CA LYS A 48 -7.61 -4.92 7.59
C LYS A 48 -8.73 -5.64 6.83
N GLU A 49 -8.70 -5.58 5.49
CA GLU A 49 -9.64 -6.30 4.64
C GLU A 49 -9.44 -7.82 4.77
N GLU A 50 -8.21 -8.30 4.69
CA GLU A 50 -7.89 -9.73 4.89
C GLU A 50 -8.31 -10.21 6.28
N LEU A 51 -8.08 -9.42 7.33
CA LEU A 51 -8.49 -9.77 8.68
C LEU A 51 -10.02 -9.79 8.85
N ALA A 52 -10.75 -8.94 8.12
CA ALA A 52 -12.21 -8.99 8.08
C ALA A 52 -12.71 -10.27 7.42
N ASP A 53 -12.05 -10.71 6.34
CA ASP A 53 -12.40 -11.97 5.68
C ASP A 53 -12.06 -13.19 6.55
N VAL A 54 -10.92 -13.17 7.25
CA VAL A 54 -10.59 -14.19 8.26
C VAL A 54 -11.66 -14.24 9.36
N ARG A 55 -12.12 -13.09 9.85
CA ARG A 55 -13.19 -13.03 10.87
C ARG A 55 -14.51 -13.62 10.35
N LYS A 56 -14.90 -13.31 9.11
CA LYS A 56 -16.11 -13.89 8.48
C LYS A 56 -16.02 -15.39 8.31
N VAL A 57 -14.84 -15.91 7.95
CA VAL A 57 -14.61 -17.36 7.85
C VAL A 57 -14.66 -17.99 9.23
N LYS A 58 -13.96 -17.41 10.22
CA LYS A 58 -13.99 -17.88 11.62
C LYS A 58 -15.39 -17.89 12.23
N SER A 59 -16.24 -16.92 11.90
CA SER A 59 -17.63 -16.88 12.43
C SER A 59 -18.53 -17.98 11.85
N LYS A 60 -18.16 -18.55 10.70
CA LYS A 60 -18.89 -19.66 10.05
C LYS A 60 -18.36 -21.03 10.43
N LEU A 61 -17.17 -21.10 11.03
CA LEU A 61 -16.59 -22.33 11.53
C LEU A 61 -17.18 -22.66 12.91
N PRO A 62 -17.60 -23.92 13.15
CA PRO A 62 -18.02 -24.33 14.48
C PRO A 62 -16.85 -24.15 15.44
N ARG A 63 -17.10 -23.54 16.60
CA ARG A 63 -16.17 -23.56 17.73
C ARG A 63 -16.18 -25.00 18.25
N ARG A 64 -15.13 -25.74 17.94
CA ARG A 64 -14.89 -27.06 18.51
C ARG A 64 -14.53 -26.92 19.99
#